data_AF-G6C2B2-F1
#
_entry.id   AF-G6C2B2-F1
#
_cell.length_a   1.000
_cell.length_b   1.000
_cell.length_c   1.000
_cell.angle_alpha   90.00
_cell.angle_beta   90.00
_cell.angle_gamma   90.00
#
_symmetry.space_group_name_H-M   'P 1'
#
loop_
_entity.id
_entity.type
_entity.pdbx_description
1 polymer ?
#
loop_
_entity_poly.entity_id
_entity_poly.type
_entity_poly.pdbx_seq_one_letter_code
_entity_poly.pdbx_strand_id
1 'polypeptide(L)'
;MLLSLGILIFVIVFYCIITEKIASAYATMLGALAMAFLGIVNEEEILETIHSRLEILLLLIGMMIIVSLISETGVFQWFAIKVVKIVRGDPLKLLILLSIVTAACSAFLDNVTTI
;
A
#
# COMPACT_ATOMS: atom_id res chain seq x y z
N MET A 1 -25.72 16.25 13.05
CA MET A 1 -26.42 15.27 12.19
C MET A 1 -25.55 14.79 11.03
N LEU A 2 -24.90 15.67 10.27
CA LEU A 2 -23.95 15.28 9.21
C LEU A 2 -22.74 14.50 9.75
N LEU A 3 -22.19 14.91 10.90
CA LEU A 3 -21.04 14.25 11.51
C LEU A 3 -21.32 12.79 11.94
N SER A 4 -22.50 12.52 12.52
CA SER A 4 -22.92 11.15 12.86
C SER A 4 -23.14 10.29 11.61
N LEU A 5 -23.62 10.88 10.51
CA LEU A 5 -23.79 10.21 9.23
C LEU A 5 -22.43 9.87 8.59
N GLY A 6 -21.47 10.80 8.67
CA GLY A 6 -20.10 10.58 8.20
C GLY A 6 -19.39 9.45 8.96
N ILE A 7 -19.53 9.41 10.28
CA ILE A 7 -19.00 8.31 11.11
C ILE A 7 -19.64 6.98 10.72
N LEU A 8 -20.95 6.95 10.48
CA LEU A 8 -21.63 5.73 10.03
C LEU A 8 -21.06 5.22 8.70
N ILE A 9 -20.89 6.10 7.71
CA ILE A 9 -20.31 5.74 6.40
C ILE A 9 -18.87 5.25 6.59
N PHE A 10 -18.07 5.95 7.40
CA PHE A 10 -16.70 5.55 7.70
C PHE A 10 -16.63 4.13 8.28
N VAL A 11 -17.45 3.83 9.29
CA VAL A 11 -17.48 2.50 9.92
C VAL A 11 -17.91 1.42 8.92
N ILE A 12 -18.91 1.70 8.07
CA ILE A 12 -19.37 0.75 7.04
C ILE A 12 -18.26 0.47 6.03
N VAL A 13 -17.61 1.51 5.50
CA VAL A 13 -16.51 1.37 4.54
C VAL A 13 -15.35 0.60 5.17
N PHE A 14 -15.00 0.93 6.42
CA PHE A 14 -13.91 0.26 7.13
C PHE A 14 -14.24 -1.22 7.39
N TYR A 15 -15.48 -1.54 7.74
CA TYR A 15 -15.95 -2.92 7.86
C TYR A 15 -15.86 -3.69 6.52
N CYS A 16 -16.24 -3.05 5.40
CA CYS A 16 -16.08 -3.64 4.06
C CYS A 16 -14.60 -3.90 3.71
N ILE A 17 -13.69 -3.00 4.08
CA ILE A 17 -12.25 -3.18 3.89
C ILE A 17 -11.72 -4.35 4.72
N ILE A 18 -12.05 -4.41 6.02
CA ILE A 18 -11.58 -5.48 6.92
C ILE A 18 -12.11 -6.85 6.50
N THR A 19 -13.37 -6.92 6.06
CA THR A 19 -13.99 -8.20 5.68
C THR A 19 -13.57 -8.67 4.29
N GLU A 20 -12.86 -7.85 3.51
CA GLU A 20 -12.38 -8.10 2.14
C GLU A 20 -13.46 -8.65 1.18
N LYS A 21 -14.75 -8.53 1.53
CA LYS A 21 -15.86 -9.03 0.70
C LYS A 21 -16.00 -8.27 -0.61
N ILE A 22 -15.48 -7.05 -0.65
CA ILE A 22 -15.47 -6.15 -1.80
C ILE A 22 -14.05 -5.59 -1.89
N ALA A 23 -13.51 -5.40 -3.10
CA ALA A 23 -12.20 -4.79 -3.25
C ALA A 23 -12.20 -3.40 -2.59
N SER A 24 -11.17 -3.13 -1.80
CA SER A 24 -11.05 -1.90 -1.00
C SER A 24 -11.24 -0.63 -1.83
N ALA A 25 -10.76 -0.62 -3.08
CA ALA A 25 -10.95 0.48 -4.02
C ALA A 25 -12.44 0.80 -4.29
N TYR A 26 -13.28 -0.21 -4.50
CA TYR A 26 -14.71 0.02 -4.72
C TYR A 26 -15.40 0.51 -3.44
N ALA A 27 -15.05 -0.06 -2.29
CA ALA A 27 -15.62 0.33 -1.00
C ALA A 27 -15.31 1.80 -0.66
N THR A 28 -14.05 2.23 -0.85
CA THR A 28 -13.63 3.60 -0.59
C THR A 28 -14.22 4.59 -1.61
N MET A 29 -14.28 4.24 -2.89
CA MET A 29 -14.91 5.08 -3.92
C MET A 29 -16.39 5.32 -3.66
N LEU A 30 -17.15 4.27 -3.32
CA LEU A 30 -18.57 4.40 -2.99
C LEU A 30 -18.78 5.20 -1.69
N GLY A 31 -17.92 5.00 -0.69
CA GLY A 31 -17.94 5.78 0.54
C GLY A 31 -17.71 7.26 0.31
N ALA A 32 -16.67 7.60 -0.47
CA ALA A 32 -16.35 8.99 -0.83
C ALA A 32 -17.49 9.64 -1.64
N LEU A 33 -18.05 8.90 -2.61
CA LEU A 33 -19.19 9.36 -3.41
C LEU A 33 -20.42 9.64 -2.54
N ALA A 34 -20.73 8.75 -1.59
CA ALA A 34 -21.82 8.95 -0.64
C ALA A 34 -21.60 10.19 0.24
N MET A 35 -20.38 10.39 0.76
CA MET A 35 -20.04 11.57 1.56
C MET A 35 -20.17 12.88 0.77
N ALA A 36 -19.79 12.88 -0.51
CA ALA A 36 -19.94 14.02 -1.40
C ALA A 36 -21.42 14.33 -1.69
N PHE A 37 -22.23 13.33 -2.06
CA PHE A 37 -23.66 13.52 -2.33
C PHE A 37 -24.46 14.01 -1.12
N LEU A 38 -24.07 13.59 0.07
CA LEU A 38 -24.71 14.00 1.32
C LEU A 38 -24.28 15.40 1.80
N GLY A 39 -23.39 16.07 1.07
CA GLY A 39 -22.84 17.38 1.43
C GLY A 39 -22.06 17.36 2.75
N ILE A 40 -21.49 16.20 3.12
CA ILE A 40 -20.67 16.05 4.32
C ILE A 40 -19.30 16.68 4.10
N VAL A 41 -18.80 16.63 2.86
CA VAL A 41 -17.50 17.18 2.44
C VAL A 41 -17.74 18.21 1.36
N ASN A 42 -17.06 19.36 1.45
CA ASN A 42 -17.17 20.43 0.48
C ASN A 42 -16.34 20.13 -0.79
N GLU A 43 -16.75 20.69 -1.93
CA GLU A 43 -16.02 20.52 -3.20
C GLU A 43 -14.58 21.05 -3.10
N GLU A 44 -14.38 22.18 -2.42
CA GLU A 44 -13.05 22.78 -2.19
C GLU A 44 -12.14 21.85 -1.37
N GLU A 45 -12.68 21.23 -0.31
CA GLU A 45 -11.95 20.28 0.54
C GLU A 45 -11.55 19.01 -0.23
N ILE A 46 -12.42 18.53 -1.14
CA ILE A 46 -12.12 17.37 -1.99
C ILE A 46 -10.96 17.70 -2.93
N LEU A 47 -11.02 18.85 -3.61
CA LEU A 47 -9.99 19.26 -4.56
C LEU A 47 -8.63 19.51 -3.87
N GLU A 48 -8.65 20.16 -2.71
CA GLU A 48 -7.45 20.38 -1.91
C GLU A 48 -6.84 19.05 -1.45
N THR A 49 -7.67 18.11 -0.99
CA THR A 49 -7.22 16.79 -0.56
C THR A 49 -6.58 16.00 -1.71
N ILE A 50 -7.20 16.02 -2.89
CA ILE A 50 -6.65 15.35 -4.08
C ILE A 50 -5.31 15.99 -4.46
N HIS A 51 -5.23 17.31 -4.50
CA HIS A 51 -4.02 18.02 -4.88
C HIS A 51 -2.86 17.74 -3.91
N SER A 52 -3.12 17.82 -2.60
CA SER A 52 -2.11 17.57 -1.56
C SER A 52 -1.61 16.12 -1.53
N ARG A 53 -2.44 15.15 -1.94
CA ARG A 53 -2.09 13.73 -1.92
C ARG A 53 -1.59 13.19 -3.25
N LEU A 54 -1.69 13.96 -4.34
CA LEU A 54 -1.27 13.54 -5.66
C LEU A 54 0.23 13.25 -5.73
N GLU A 55 1.06 14.03 -5.03
CA GLU A 55 2.50 13.80 -4.93
C GLU A 55 2.81 12.42 -4.37
N ILE A 56 2.15 12.03 -3.28
CA ILE A 56 2.33 10.73 -2.63
C ILE A 56 1.85 9.61 -3.57
N LEU A 57 0.69 9.77 -4.22
CA LEU A 57 0.19 8.78 -5.18
C LEU A 57 1.15 8.57 -6.35
N LEU A 58 1.68 9.66 -6.92
CA LEU A 58 2.67 9.62 -8.00
C LEU A 58 3.97 8.96 -7.55
N LEU A 59 4.43 9.27 -6.33
CA LEU A 59 5.60 8.64 -5.73
C LEU A 59 5.41 7.13 -5.59
N LEU A 60 4.27 6.69 -5.03
CA LEU A 60 3.95 5.26 -4.88
C LEU A 60 3.89 4.54 -6.24
N ILE A 61 3.21 5.12 -7.22
CA ILE A 61 3.15 4.57 -8.59
C ILE A 61 4.55 4.48 -9.19
N GLY A 62 5.36 5.53 -9.07
CA GLY A 62 6.73 5.55 -9.55
C GLY A 62 7.60 4.45 -8.92
N MET A 63 7.50 4.27 -7.60
CA MET A 63 8.21 3.20 -6.89
C MET A 63 7.76 1.82 -7.36
N MET A 64 6.46 1.58 -7.54
CA MET A 64 5.95 0.31 -8.06
C MET A 64 6.45 0.00 -9.47
N ILE A 65 6.51 1.01 -10.36
CA ILE A 65 7.04 0.85 -11.72
C ILE A 65 8.53 0.47 -11.67
N ILE A 66 9.33 1.18 -10.87
CA ILE A 66 10.77 0.91 -10.74
C ILE A 66 11.01 -0.52 -10.23
N VAL A 67 10.28 -0.94 -9.19
CA VAL A 67 10.39 -2.31 -8.67
C VAL A 67 10.01 -3.34 -9.73
N SER A 68 8.91 -3.11 -10.45
CA SER A 68 8.45 -4.02 -11.50
C SER A 68 9.55 -4.23 -12.55
N LEU A 69 10.15 -3.14 -13.04
CA LEU A 69 11.24 -3.22 -14.02
C LEU A 69 12.47 -3.95 -13.48
N ILE A 70 12.88 -3.68 -12.24
CA ILE A 70 14.00 -4.38 -11.60
C ILE A 70 13.69 -5.88 -11.45
N SER A 71 12.44 -6.24 -11.14
CA SER A 71 12.06 -7.63 -10.95
C SER A 71 12.18 -8.48 -12.22
N GLU A 72 11.97 -7.87 -13.39
CA GLU A 72 12.13 -8.55 -14.69
C GLU A 72 13.59 -8.82 -15.04
N THR A 73 14.54 -8.05 -14.49
CA THR A 73 15.98 -8.24 -14.77
C THR A 73 16.60 -9.48 -14.11
N GLY A 74 15.88 -10.14 -13.19
CA GLY A 74 16.39 -11.31 -12.48
C GLY A 74 17.22 -10.98 -11.23
N VAL A 75 17.34 -9.70 -10.84
CA VAL A 75 18.16 -9.24 -9.71
C VAL A 75 17.72 -9.89 -8.39
N PHE A 76 16.41 -9.99 -8.14
CA PHE A 76 15.90 -10.61 -6.93
C PHE A 76 16.18 -12.12 -6.89
N GLN A 77 16.05 -12.84 -8.01
CA GLN A 77 16.40 -14.27 -8.09
C GLN A 77 17.90 -14.50 -7.86
N TRP A 78 18.75 -13.68 -8.48
CA TRP A 78 20.19 -13.74 -8.28
C TRP A 78 20.56 -13.52 -6.81
N PHE A 79 19.93 -12.52 -6.19
CA PHE A 79 20.13 -12.20 -4.78
C PHE A 79 19.68 -13.34 -3.86
N ALA A 80 18.47 -13.89 -4.08
CA ALA A 80 17.93 -15.01 -3.32
C ALA A 80 18.85 -16.24 -3.34
N ILE A 81 19.37 -16.61 -4.51
CA ILE A 81 20.31 -17.73 -4.66
C ILE A 81 21.61 -17.45 -3.89
N LYS A 82 22.09 -16.21 -3.91
CA LYS A 82 23.32 -15.83 -3.22
C LYS A 82 23.17 -15.89 -1.70
N VAL A 83 22.05 -15.40 -1.18
CA VAL A 83 21.68 -15.52 0.24
C VAL A 83 21.67 -17.00 0.63
N VAL A 84 20.90 -17.85 -0.06
CA VAL A 84 20.79 -19.29 0.26
C VAL A 84 22.15 -19.99 0.28
N LYS A 85 23.04 -19.67 -0.67
CA LYS A 85 24.42 -20.22 -0.70
C LYS A 85 25.26 -19.78 0.51
N ILE A 86 25.13 -18.53 0.96
CA ILE A 86 25.81 -18.02 2.17
C ILE A 86 25.35 -18.79 3.40
N VAL A 87 24.04 -19.04 3.50
CA VAL A 87 23.46 -19.66 4.70
C VAL A 87 23.59 -21.19 4.75
N ARG A 88 24.01 -21.82 3.63
CA ARG A 88 24.17 -23.27 3.49
C ARG A 88 22.90 -24.07 3.86
N GLY A 89 21.72 -23.49 3.60
CA GLY A 89 20.42 -24.14 3.84
C GLY A 89 19.94 -24.14 5.29
N ASP A 90 20.60 -23.42 6.21
CA ASP A 90 20.13 -23.27 7.59
C ASP A 90 18.94 -22.29 7.66
N PRO A 91 17.73 -22.74 8.04
CA PRO A 91 16.53 -21.93 7.99
C PRO A 91 16.54 -20.75 8.97
N LEU A 92 17.17 -20.89 10.15
CA LEU A 92 17.21 -19.81 11.15
C LEU A 92 18.11 -18.68 10.69
N LYS A 93 19.29 -19.02 10.17
CA LYS A 93 20.21 -18.02 9.64
C LYS A 93 19.68 -17.37 8.35
N LEU A 94 18.84 -18.09 7.58
CA LEU A 94 18.19 -17.55 6.39
C LEU A 94 17.18 -16.50 6.77
N LEU A 95 16.35 -16.79 7.78
CA LEU A 95 15.42 -15.83 8.37
C LEU A 95 16.15 -14.56 8.83
N ILE A 96 17.21 -14.69 9.62
CA ILE A 96 17.97 -13.54 10.14
C ILE A 96 18.56 -12.71 8.98
N LEU A 97 19.19 -13.36 8.01
CA LEU A 97 19.81 -12.67 6.88
C LEU A 97 18.77 -11.96 6.01
N LEU A 98 17.64 -12.63 5.70
CA LEU A 98 16.54 -12.03 4.96
C LEU A 98 15.93 -10.86 5.73
N SER A 99 15.71 -10.98 7.05
CA SER A 99 15.19 -9.87 7.85
C SER A 99 16.10 -8.65 7.85
N ILE A 100 17.43 -8.84 7.94
CA ILE A 100 18.39 -7.73 7.87
C ILE A 100 18.37 -7.08 6.49
N VAL A 101 18.32 -7.88 5.42
CA VAL A 101 18.25 -7.37 4.05
C VAL A 101 16.93 -6.63 3.84
N THR A 102 15.80 -7.21 4.20
CA THR A 102 14.48 -6.58 4.08
C THR A 102 14.43 -5.29 4.88
N ALA A 103 14.98 -5.25 6.09
CA ALA A 103 15.07 -4.02 6.88
C ALA A 103 15.93 -2.95 6.20
N ALA A 104 17.06 -3.33 5.60
CA ALA A 104 17.91 -2.40 4.85
C ALA A 104 17.23 -1.91 3.55
N CYS A 105 16.54 -2.80 2.84
CA CYS A 105 15.84 -2.49 1.59
C CYS A 105 14.55 -1.69 1.82
N SER A 106 13.83 -1.88 2.93
CA SER A 106 12.58 -1.16 3.27
C SER A 106 12.79 0.35 3.45
N ALA A 107 14.02 0.79 3.71
CA ALA A 107 14.37 2.22 3.71
C ALA A 107 14.37 2.86 2.30
N PHE A 108 14.47 2.04 1.24
CA PHE A 108 14.56 2.49 -0.15
C PHE A 108 13.38 2.03 -1.01
N LEU A 109 12.74 0.91 -0.65
CA LEU A 109 11.63 0.29 -1.35
C LEU A 109 10.38 0.35 -0.49
N ASP A 110 9.24 0.60 -1.11
CA ASP A 110 7.97 0.68 -0.40
C ASP A 110 7.51 -0.70 0.13
N ASN A 111 6.77 -0.69 1.23
CA ASN A 111 6.37 -1.90 1.97
C ASN A 111 5.44 -2.84 1.17
N VAL A 112 4.70 -2.32 0.19
CA VAL A 112 3.86 -3.15 -0.71
C VAL A 112 4.70 -3.96 -1.68
N THR A 113 5.91 -3.50 -1.98
CA THR A 113 6.81 -4.10 -2.98
C THR A 113 7.92 -4.98 -2.39
N THR A 114 8.09 -4.99 -1.07
CA THR A 114 9.17 -5.73 -0.38
C THR A 114 8.74 -7.07 0.22
N ILE A 115 7.44 -7.37 0.24
CA ILE A 115 6.86 -8.62 0.78
C ILE A 115 6.57 -9.60 -0.35
#